data_AF-A0A369PYH7-F1
#
_entry.id   AF-A0A369PYH7-F1
#
_cell.length_a   1.000
_cell.length_b   1.000
_cell.length_c   1.000
_cell.angle_alpha   90.00
_cell.angle_beta   90.00
_cell.angle_gamma   90.00
#
_symmetry.space_group_name_H-M   'P 1'
#
loop_
_entity.id
_entity.type
_entity.pdbx_description
1 polymer ?
#
loop_
_entity_poly.entity_id
_entity_poly.type
_entity_poly.pdbx_seq_one_letter_code
_entity_poly.pdbx_strand_id
1 'polypeptide(L)'
;MPNSKTYRILSLDGGGSWALIQVKCLRKLFAETFNAPDPTGHEVLAKFDLVAANSGGSLVAAAMAENLRLSEIEKIFDDEKLRSKVFSRLSFFEKSLLSSAARIFKIGAKYATKRKHQALKEILPKISRLDLMQVPEYVAVDGHIKTQFLIIGYDYYRNRAEMFRTDCDSLASTSVIEKKLKNLPPVTQSPSDCLVSLVDAIHASSTAPVNYFNEPAMFKVNHKLKYYWDGGVTGNNNPILTAVTEAICNREQYEIEHIQVLSIGTGTVSQLQYDEEIPVKYNELKAKYEEPGLIKDIQKMGTSILNDPPDTAAFVAYMILNASMPAKPVDFIRMNPVLRPMMVSNANGKHWDLPAGISKDEYVALNAMDMDAVEDKEVSLINKLCDNWLNNSGIPNQAIRSDSSLNCLIGHPDFDTAQADFKSWFTVAN
;
A
#
# COMPACT_ATOMS: atom_id res chain seq x y z
N MET A 1 21.51 1.10 -26.12
CA MET A 1 22.23 -0.12 -26.56
C MET A 1 21.17 -1.14 -27.01
N PRO A 2 21.48 -2.18 -27.82
CA PRO A 2 20.43 -3.05 -28.37
C PRO A 2 20.00 -4.10 -27.33
N ASN A 3 19.31 -3.63 -26.29
CA ASN A 3 18.22 -4.25 -25.52
C ASN A 3 18.05 -3.48 -24.20
N SER A 4 17.35 -2.36 -24.23
CA SER A 4 17.02 -1.59 -23.04
C SER A 4 16.00 -2.33 -22.20
N LYS A 5 16.42 -2.95 -21.08
CA LYS A 5 15.47 -3.57 -20.16
C LYS A 5 14.85 -2.49 -19.27
N THR A 6 13.57 -2.23 -19.53
CA THR A 6 12.72 -1.44 -18.64
C THR A 6 12.22 -2.33 -17.51
N TYR A 7 12.58 -1.99 -16.28
CA TYR A 7 12.16 -2.69 -15.06
C TYR A 7 10.94 -2.01 -14.46
N ARG A 8 9.81 -2.71 -14.43
CA ARG A 8 8.52 -2.17 -14.00
C ARG A 8 8.21 -2.58 -12.57
N ILE A 9 7.96 -1.59 -11.73
CA ILE A 9 7.62 -1.75 -10.31
C ILE A 9 6.13 -1.45 -10.13
N LEU A 10 5.40 -2.38 -9.53
CA LEU A 10 4.10 -2.13 -8.92
C LEU A 10 4.27 -1.99 -7.42
N SER A 11 3.88 -0.85 -6.86
CA SER A 11 3.90 -0.58 -5.42
C SER A 11 2.48 -0.44 -4.90
N LEU A 12 2.11 -1.24 -3.90
CA LEU A 12 0.79 -1.25 -3.28
C LEU A 12 0.87 -0.82 -1.82
N ASP A 13 0.30 0.35 -1.52
CA ASP A 13 0.28 0.91 -0.17
C ASP A 13 -0.51 0.03 0.81
N GLY A 14 -0.21 0.17 2.10
CA GLY A 14 -1.08 -0.33 3.15
C GLY A 14 -2.34 0.51 3.33
N GLY A 15 -3.29 0.05 4.14
CA GLY A 15 -4.59 0.72 4.33
C GLY A 15 -5.77 -0.19 4.67
N GLY A 16 -5.51 -1.40 5.17
CA GLY A 16 -6.58 -2.32 5.58
C GLY A 16 -7.61 -2.58 4.49
N SER A 17 -8.89 -2.34 4.80
CA SER A 17 -10.01 -2.57 3.86
C SER A 17 -10.03 -1.60 2.68
N TRP A 18 -9.38 -0.45 2.79
CA TRP A 18 -9.31 0.53 1.70
C TRP A 18 -8.48 0.03 0.52
N ALA A 19 -7.75 -1.08 0.65
CA ALA A 19 -7.08 -1.77 -0.45
C ALA A 19 -8.05 -2.18 -1.58
N LEU A 20 -9.37 -2.18 -1.34
CA LEU A 20 -10.40 -2.21 -2.38
C LEU A 20 -10.13 -1.21 -3.53
N ILE A 21 -9.67 0.00 -3.19
CA ILE A 21 -9.33 1.06 -4.17
C ILE A 21 -8.27 0.58 -5.16
N GLN A 22 -7.25 -0.12 -4.67
CA GLN A 22 -6.17 -0.64 -5.52
C GLN A 22 -6.69 -1.64 -6.54
N VAL A 23 -7.59 -2.53 -6.09
CA VAL A 23 -8.19 -3.55 -6.96
C VAL A 23 -9.04 -2.90 -8.05
N LYS A 24 -9.93 -1.95 -7.68
CA LYS A 24 -10.77 -1.23 -8.66
C LYS A 24 -9.94 -0.42 -9.65
N CYS A 25 -8.88 0.24 -9.17
CA CYS A 25 -7.90 0.94 -10.02
C CYS A 25 -7.27 -0.02 -11.04
N LEU A 26 -6.68 -1.13 -10.59
CA LEU A 26 -6.06 -2.13 -11.47
C LEU A 26 -7.07 -2.67 -12.50
N ARG A 27 -8.30 -2.95 -12.10
CA ARG A 27 -9.37 -3.39 -13.02
C ARG A 27 -9.62 -2.38 -14.13
N LYS A 28 -9.78 -1.10 -13.79
CA LYS A 28 -10.02 -0.05 -14.78
C LYS A 28 -8.81 0.15 -15.70
N LEU A 29 -7.59 0.17 -15.15
CA LEU A 29 -6.37 0.26 -15.96
C LEU A 29 -6.26 -0.89 -16.96
N PHE A 30 -6.52 -2.11 -16.54
CA PHE A 30 -6.43 -3.29 -17.41
C PHE A 30 -7.55 -3.34 -18.44
N ALA A 31 -8.77 -2.94 -18.07
CA ALA A 31 -9.88 -2.81 -19.00
C ALA A 31 -9.53 -1.86 -20.15
N GLU A 32 -8.95 -0.69 -19.84
CA GLU A 32 -8.75 0.38 -20.82
C GLU A 32 -7.41 0.30 -21.57
N THR A 33 -6.42 -0.38 -20.98
CA THR A 33 -5.08 -0.56 -21.58
C THR A 33 -5.00 -1.84 -22.39
N PHE A 34 -5.56 -2.94 -21.88
CA PHE A 34 -5.39 -4.29 -22.46
C PHE A 34 -6.70 -4.92 -22.93
N ASN A 35 -7.83 -4.21 -22.88
CA ASN A 35 -9.16 -4.77 -23.15
C ASN A 35 -9.49 -5.99 -22.27
N ALA A 36 -9.00 -5.97 -21.02
CA ALA A 36 -9.15 -7.04 -20.04
C ALA A 36 -9.91 -6.52 -18.81
N PRO A 37 -11.27 -6.55 -18.80
CA PRO A 37 -12.07 -5.94 -17.72
C PRO A 37 -12.08 -6.70 -16.39
N ASP A 38 -11.63 -7.96 -16.41
CA ASP A 38 -11.49 -8.78 -15.20
C ASP A 38 -10.30 -9.75 -15.32
N PRO A 39 -9.07 -9.20 -15.37
CA PRO A 39 -7.88 -10.02 -15.55
C PRO A 39 -7.64 -10.90 -14.32
N THR A 40 -6.93 -12.00 -14.53
CA THR A 40 -6.40 -12.80 -13.42
C THR A 40 -5.21 -12.08 -12.77
N GLY A 41 -4.92 -12.44 -11.52
CA GLY A 41 -3.75 -11.94 -10.82
C GLY A 41 -2.45 -12.16 -11.58
N HIS A 42 -2.25 -13.33 -12.19
CA HIS A 42 -1.05 -13.61 -12.98
C HIS A 42 -0.97 -12.75 -14.25
N GLU A 43 -2.09 -12.47 -14.92
CA GLU A 43 -2.11 -11.55 -16.08
C GLU A 43 -1.67 -10.13 -15.68
N VAL A 44 -2.02 -9.69 -14.47
CA VAL A 44 -1.56 -8.41 -13.91
C VAL A 44 -0.08 -8.45 -13.57
N LEU A 45 0.35 -9.46 -12.82
CA LEU A 45 1.74 -9.63 -12.37
C LEU A 45 2.71 -9.70 -13.56
N ALA A 46 2.32 -10.35 -14.66
CA ALA A 46 3.11 -10.44 -15.88
C ALA A 46 3.42 -9.08 -16.55
N LYS A 47 2.87 -7.95 -16.06
CA LYS A 47 3.23 -6.60 -16.53
C LYS A 47 4.31 -5.93 -15.67
N PHE A 48 4.75 -6.55 -14.58
CA PHE A 48 5.68 -5.99 -13.60
C PHE A 48 6.81 -6.97 -13.27
N ASP A 49 8.02 -6.45 -13.13
CA ASP A 49 9.19 -7.20 -12.67
C ASP A 49 9.24 -7.32 -11.15
N LEU A 50 8.70 -6.32 -10.43
CA LEU A 50 8.65 -6.28 -8.97
C LEU A 50 7.28 -5.81 -8.48
N VAL A 51 6.71 -6.54 -7.51
CA VAL A 51 5.60 -6.09 -6.68
C VAL A 51 6.08 -5.83 -5.27
N ALA A 52 6.06 -4.58 -4.84
CA ALA A 52 6.31 -4.20 -3.46
C ALA A 52 4.99 -3.86 -2.77
N ALA A 53 4.76 -4.40 -1.57
CA ALA A 53 3.47 -4.23 -0.92
C ALA A 53 3.57 -4.20 0.61
N ASN A 54 2.70 -3.39 1.23
CA ASN A 54 2.53 -3.34 2.68
C ASN A 54 1.07 -3.57 3.08
N SER A 55 0.83 -4.16 4.26
CA SER A 55 -0.48 -4.28 4.90
C SER A 55 -1.62 -4.74 3.96
N GLY A 56 -2.71 -3.99 3.83
CA GLY A 56 -3.82 -4.30 2.91
C GLY A 56 -3.36 -4.54 1.46
N GLY A 57 -2.40 -3.76 0.95
CA GLY A 57 -1.80 -3.98 -0.37
C GLY A 57 -1.04 -5.30 -0.48
N SER A 58 -0.46 -5.81 0.62
CA SER A 58 0.19 -7.13 0.63
C SER A 58 -0.84 -8.27 0.44
N LEU A 59 -2.07 -8.09 0.95
CA LEU A 59 -3.16 -9.04 0.70
C LEU A 59 -3.58 -9.01 -0.77
N VAL A 60 -3.65 -7.84 -1.41
CA VAL A 60 -3.92 -7.71 -2.85
C VAL A 60 -2.81 -8.41 -3.65
N ALA A 61 -1.54 -8.16 -3.33
CA ALA A 61 -0.40 -8.80 -3.98
C ALA A 61 -0.45 -10.34 -3.87
N ALA A 62 -0.74 -10.86 -2.68
CA ALA A 62 -0.84 -12.30 -2.46
C ALA A 62 -2.05 -12.93 -3.16
N ALA A 63 -3.19 -12.22 -3.19
CA ALA A 63 -4.37 -12.68 -3.92
C ALA A 63 -4.14 -12.69 -5.44
N MET A 64 -3.35 -11.74 -5.97
CA MET A 64 -2.88 -11.81 -7.35
C MET A 64 -1.93 -13.00 -7.56
N ALA A 65 -1.02 -13.28 -6.63
CA ALA A 65 -0.13 -14.43 -6.71
C ALA A 65 -0.90 -15.76 -6.65
N GLU A 66 -1.98 -15.87 -5.88
CA GLU A 66 -2.92 -17.01 -5.86
C GLU A 66 -3.65 -17.23 -7.21
N ASN A 67 -3.54 -16.25 -8.12
CA ASN A 67 -4.18 -16.16 -9.44
C ASN A 67 -5.70 -15.94 -9.38
N LEU A 68 -6.19 -15.26 -8.33
CA LEU A 68 -7.58 -14.84 -8.29
C LEU A 68 -7.83 -13.76 -9.36
N ARG A 69 -9.03 -13.73 -9.94
CA ARG A 69 -9.48 -12.60 -10.76
C ARG A 69 -9.61 -11.36 -9.91
N LEU A 70 -9.35 -10.19 -10.49
CA LEU A 70 -9.47 -8.95 -9.74
C LEU A 70 -10.90 -8.76 -9.16
N SER A 71 -11.95 -9.24 -9.83
CA SER A 71 -13.31 -9.27 -9.27
C SER A 71 -13.49 -10.19 -8.06
N GLU A 72 -12.68 -11.24 -7.93
CA GLU A 72 -12.66 -12.12 -6.76
C GLU A 72 -11.86 -11.49 -5.62
N ILE A 73 -10.77 -10.79 -5.94
CA ILE A 73 -9.99 -10.01 -4.95
C ILE A 73 -10.84 -8.88 -4.38
N GLU A 74 -11.64 -8.19 -5.21
CA GLU A 74 -12.56 -7.14 -4.78
C GLU A 74 -13.52 -7.63 -3.69
N LYS A 75 -14.07 -8.84 -3.86
CA LYS A 75 -14.98 -9.48 -2.89
C LYS A 75 -14.34 -9.74 -1.54
N ILE A 76 -13.01 -9.88 -1.43
CA ILE A 76 -12.34 -10.07 -0.14
C ILE A 76 -12.59 -8.85 0.78
N PHE A 77 -12.71 -7.67 0.19
CA PHE A 77 -12.96 -6.42 0.89
C PHE A 77 -14.43 -6.01 0.89
N ASP A 78 -15.15 -6.28 -0.19
CA ASP A 78 -16.54 -5.85 -0.36
C ASP A 78 -17.56 -6.77 0.34
N ASP A 79 -17.35 -8.10 0.32
CA ASP A 79 -18.26 -9.07 0.94
C ASP A 79 -18.07 -9.12 2.47
N GLU A 80 -19.14 -8.84 3.21
CA GLU A 80 -19.13 -8.82 4.68
C GLU A 80 -18.64 -10.14 5.31
N LYS A 81 -19.00 -11.30 4.73
CA LYS A 81 -18.62 -12.61 5.27
C LYS A 81 -17.14 -12.89 5.05
N LEU A 82 -16.58 -12.52 3.90
CA LEU A 82 -15.14 -12.66 3.64
C LEU A 82 -14.32 -11.65 4.45
N ARG A 83 -14.75 -10.38 4.45
CA ARG A 83 -14.10 -9.30 5.20
C ARG A 83 -14.06 -9.61 6.70
N SER A 84 -15.17 -10.07 7.28
CA SER A 84 -15.25 -10.41 8.71
C SER A 84 -14.41 -11.64 9.11
N LYS A 85 -14.03 -12.51 8.16
CA LYS A 85 -13.04 -13.57 8.42
C LYS A 85 -11.63 -13.00 8.60
N VAL A 86 -11.22 -12.07 7.74
CA VAL A 86 -9.89 -11.42 7.81
C VAL A 86 -9.83 -10.46 9.00
N PHE A 87 -10.88 -9.67 9.23
CA PHE A 87 -11.05 -8.74 10.35
C PHE A 87 -11.92 -9.36 11.46
N SER A 88 -11.53 -10.55 11.91
CA SER A 88 -12.28 -11.26 12.95
C SER A 88 -12.16 -10.55 14.31
N ARG A 89 -13.25 -9.90 14.75
CA ARG A 89 -13.30 -9.14 16.01
C ARG A 89 -12.98 -10.03 17.22
N LEU A 90 -12.34 -9.46 18.24
CA LEU A 90 -12.11 -10.14 19.52
C LEU A 90 -13.45 -10.48 20.20
N SER A 91 -13.53 -11.69 20.74
CA SER A 91 -14.62 -12.14 21.60
C SER A 91 -14.64 -11.39 22.93
N PHE A 92 -15.77 -11.47 23.64
CA PHE A 92 -15.94 -10.81 24.93
C PHE A 92 -14.87 -11.21 25.96
N PHE A 93 -14.49 -12.49 26.00
CA PHE A 93 -13.45 -13.00 26.90
C PHE A 93 -12.05 -12.52 26.49
N GLU A 94 -11.73 -12.47 25.19
CA GLU A 94 -10.46 -11.92 24.70
C GLU A 94 -10.32 -10.42 25.03
N LYS A 95 -11.42 -9.66 24.92
CA LYS A 95 -11.46 -8.24 25.32
C LYS A 95 -11.26 -8.05 26.83
N SER A 96 -11.68 -9.01 27.65
CA SER A 96 -11.54 -8.97 29.11
C SER A 96 -10.11 -9.25 29.59
N LEU A 97 -9.26 -9.86 28.75
CA LEU A 97 -7.85 -10.15 29.04
C LEU A 97 -6.91 -8.98 28.67
N LEU A 98 -7.40 -7.96 27.97
CA LEU A 98 -6.68 -6.70 27.76
C LEU A 98 -6.59 -5.92 29.09
N SER A 99 -5.46 -5.26 29.32
CA SER A 99 -5.22 -4.54 30.57
C SER A 99 -6.32 -3.52 30.88
N SER A 100 -6.67 -3.35 32.16
CA SER A 100 -7.70 -2.39 32.59
C SER A 100 -7.40 -0.95 32.16
N ALA A 101 -6.11 -0.60 32.06
CA ALA A 101 -5.66 0.70 31.54
C ALA A 101 -5.99 0.89 30.05
N ALA A 102 -5.75 -0.12 29.21
CA ALA A 102 -6.08 -0.11 27.78
C ALA A 102 -7.59 0.19 27.54
N ARG A 103 -8.47 -0.42 28.34
CA ARG A 103 -9.92 -0.19 28.30
C ARG A 103 -10.33 1.23 28.71
N ILE A 104 -9.68 1.82 29.71
CA ILE A 104 -9.97 3.18 30.20
C ILE A 104 -9.56 4.25 29.17
N PHE A 105 -8.46 4.04 28.45
CA PHE A 105 -7.93 5.01 27.48
C PHE A 105 -8.43 4.83 26.05
N LYS A 106 -9.41 3.94 25.81
CA LYS A 106 -9.89 3.54 24.46
C LYS A 106 -8.76 3.08 23.53
N ILE A 107 -7.69 2.52 24.08
CA ILE A 107 -6.58 1.93 23.33
C ILE A 107 -6.71 0.43 23.47
N GLY A 108 -7.02 -0.31 22.42
CA GLY A 108 -7.24 -1.74 22.55
C GLY A 108 -7.47 -2.45 21.23
N ALA A 109 -6.84 -3.62 21.08
CA ALA A 109 -6.97 -4.43 19.89
C ALA A 109 -8.44 -4.77 19.58
N LYS A 110 -8.82 -4.65 18.31
CA LYS A 110 -10.15 -4.96 17.79
C LYS A 110 -10.24 -6.41 17.29
N TYR A 111 -9.14 -6.98 16.80
CA TYR A 111 -9.09 -8.21 16.00
C TYR A 111 -8.12 -9.28 16.54
N ALA A 112 -8.43 -10.55 16.26
CA ALA A 112 -7.61 -11.70 16.65
C ALA A 112 -6.56 -12.07 15.58
N THR A 113 -5.29 -12.00 15.93
CA THR A 113 -4.17 -12.30 15.03
C THR A 113 -4.18 -13.74 14.51
N LYS A 114 -4.37 -14.73 15.41
CA LYS A 114 -4.43 -16.16 15.03
C LYS A 114 -5.56 -16.48 14.05
N ARG A 115 -6.74 -15.88 14.26
CA ARG A 115 -7.90 -16.09 13.36
C ARG A 115 -7.61 -15.54 11.97
N LYS A 116 -6.96 -14.36 11.88
CA LYS A 116 -6.50 -13.82 10.59
C LYS A 116 -5.53 -14.77 9.89
N HIS A 117 -4.51 -15.31 10.58
CA HIS A 117 -3.53 -16.21 9.95
C HIS A 117 -4.20 -17.45 9.33
N GLN A 118 -5.16 -18.03 10.05
CA GLN A 118 -5.93 -19.16 9.56
C GLN A 118 -6.82 -18.77 8.36
N ALA A 119 -7.52 -17.64 8.43
CA ALA A 119 -8.33 -17.13 7.33
C ALA A 119 -7.51 -16.88 6.06
N LEU A 120 -6.30 -16.33 6.19
CA LEU A 120 -5.40 -16.12 5.04
C LEU A 120 -5.04 -17.44 4.35
N LYS A 121 -4.78 -18.51 5.11
CA LYS A 121 -4.49 -19.84 4.55
C LYS A 121 -5.69 -20.46 3.84
N GLU A 122 -6.90 -20.17 4.30
CA GLU A 122 -8.13 -20.64 3.68
C GLU A 122 -8.46 -19.88 2.39
N ILE A 123 -8.21 -18.57 2.37
CA ILE A 123 -8.43 -17.71 1.19
C ILE A 123 -7.36 -17.94 0.12
N LEU A 124 -6.13 -18.25 0.53
CA LEU A 124 -4.94 -18.33 -0.33
C LEU A 124 -4.28 -19.73 -0.27
N PRO A 125 -5.00 -20.80 -0.61
CA PRO A 125 -4.58 -22.16 -0.32
C PRO A 125 -3.33 -22.60 -1.10
N LYS A 126 -3.09 -22.10 -2.32
CA LYS A 126 -1.93 -22.51 -3.11
C LYS A 126 -0.66 -21.81 -2.60
N ILE A 127 -0.67 -20.48 -2.51
CA ILE A 127 0.51 -19.72 -2.06
C ILE A 127 0.84 -19.93 -0.58
N SER A 128 -0.12 -20.39 0.24
CA SER A 128 0.15 -20.79 1.63
C SER A 128 1.15 -21.94 1.78
N ARG A 129 1.41 -22.68 0.69
CA ARG A 129 2.30 -23.84 0.64
C ARG A 129 3.60 -23.56 -0.10
N LEU A 130 3.77 -22.35 -0.61
CA LEU A 130 4.95 -21.94 -1.38
C LEU A 130 5.83 -21.05 -0.54
N ASP A 131 7.10 -21.39 -0.48
CA ASP A 131 8.13 -20.49 0.04
C ASP A 131 8.32 -19.32 -0.94
N LEU A 132 8.73 -18.15 -0.43
CA LEU A 132 8.92 -16.93 -1.22
C LEU A 132 9.77 -17.18 -2.48
N MET A 133 10.84 -17.95 -2.36
CA MET A 133 11.72 -18.28 -3.49
C MET A 133 11.04 -19.03 -4.65
N GLN A 134 9.90 -19.68 -4.40
CA GLN A 134 9.14 -20.43 -5.39
C GLN A 134 8.08 -19.57 -6.08
N VAL A 135 7.71 -18.42 -5.49
CA VAL A 135 6.64 -17.55 -6.00
C VAL A 135 6.93 -17.04 -7.42
N PRO A 136 8.13 -16.55 -7.77
CA PRO A 136 8.38 -16.00 -9.10
C PRO A 136 8.18 -17.02 -10.23
N GLU A 137 8.52 -18.29 -9.99
CA GLU A 137 8.28 -19.38 -10.95
C GLU A 137 6.79 -19.70 -11.04
N TYR A 138 6.10 -19.72 -9.90
CA TYR A 138 4.67 -20.04 -9.82
C TYR A 138 3.77 -19.00 -10.50
N VAL A 139 4.13 -17.72 -10.45
CA VAL A 139 3.34 -16.63 -11.07
C VAL A 139 3.75 -16.33 -12.52
N ALA A 140 4.78 -17.02 -13.04
CA ALA A 140 5.28 -16.74 -14.37
C ALA A 140 4.26 -17.13 -15.44
N VAL A 141 3.90 -16.17 -16.29
CA VAL A 141 3.10 -16.39 -17.50
C VAL A 141 4.05 -16.64 -18.66
N ASP A 142 3.79 -17.70 -19.44
CA ASP A 142 4.59 -18.16 -20.58
C ASP A 142 6.08 -18.41 -20.27
N GLY A 143 6.44 -18.59 -19.00
CA GLY A 143 7.82 -18.92 -18.57
C GLY A 143 8.84 -17.78 -18.69
N HIS A 144 8.40 -16.55 -19.01
CA HIS A 144 9.31 -15.44 -19.34
C HIS A 144 9.43 -14.36 -18.26
N ILE A 145 8.33 -13.98 -17.60
CA ILE A 145 8.36 -12.90 -16.59
C ILE A 145 8.20 -13.50 -15.20
N LYS A 146 9.29 -13.49 -14.44
CA LYS A 146 9.34 -13.98 -13.05
C LYS A 146 9.21 -12.81 -12.10
N THR A 147 7.98 -12.32 -11.92
CA THR A 147 7.68 -11.19 -11.04
C THR A 147 8.17 -11.48 -9.62
N GLN A 148 9.05 -10.61 -9.12
CA GLN A 148 9.56 -10.66 -7.76
C GLN A 148 8.58 -9.99 -6.79
N PHE A 149 8.58 -10.40 -5.52
CA PHE A 149 7.81 -9.76 -4.46
C PHE A 149 8.73 -9.24 -3.36
N LEU A 150 8.37 -8.08 -2.83
CA LEU A 150 8.98 -7.43 -1.67
C LEU A 150 7.87 -7.04 -0.68
N ILE A 151 7.74 -7.82 0.39
CA ILE A 151 6.73 -7.60 1.43
C ILE A 151 7.40 -7.07 2.69
N ILE A 152 6.84 -6.02 3.29
CA ILE A 152 7.49 -5.30 4.40
C ILE A 152 6.80 -5.62 5.72
N GLY A 153 7.58 -6.03 6.73
CA GLY A 153 7.14 -6.17 8.10
C GLY A 153 8.05 -5.42 9.07
N TYR A 154 7.69 -5.44 10.35
CA TYR A 154 8.52 -4.94 11.44
C TYR A 154 8.94 -6.10 12.34
N ASP A 155 10.25 -6.40 12.44
CA ASP A 155 10.77 -7.40 13.37
C ASP A 155 10.68 -6.85 14.80
N TYR A 156 9.78 -7.44 15.59
CA TYR A 156 9.43 -6.98 16.93
C TYR A 156 10.62 -6.89 17.88
N TYR A 157 11.56 -7.83 17.81
CA TYR A 157 12.67 -7.89 18.76
C TYR A 157 13.92 -7.18 18.24
N ARG A 158 14.11 -7.13 16.93
CA ARG A 158 15.24 -6.41 16.32
C ARG A 158 14.98 -4.92 16.13
N ASN A 159 13.74 -4.47 16.33
CA ASN A 159 13.31 -3.07 16.19
C ASN A 159 13.71 -2.47 14.83
N ARG A 160 13.47 -3.20 13.75
CA ARG A 160 13.80 -2.77 12.38
C ARG A 160 12.80 -3.32 11.37
N ALA A 161 12.78 -2.71 10.18
CA ALA A 161 12.07 -3.27 9.05
C ALA A 161 12.66 -4.64 8.66
N GLU A 162 11.77 -5.59 8.40
CA GLU A 162 12.09 -6.88 7.81
C GLU A 162 11.52 -6.92 6.39
N MET A 163 12.35 -7.32 5.45
CA MET A 163 12.05 -7.24 4.02
C MET A 163 11.99 -8.66 3.49
N PHE A 164 10.77 -9.19 3.40
CA PHE A 164 10.50 -10.52 2.86
C PHE A 164 10.61 -10.47 1.33
N ARG A 165 11.67 -11.08 0.79
CA ARG A 165 11.98 -11.05 -0.64
C ARG A 165 11.82 -12.42 -1.26
N THR A 166 11.40 -12.43 -2.51
CA THR A 166 11.47 -13.63 -3.35
C THR A 166 12.86 -13.83 -3.95
N ASP A 167 13.60 -12.74 -4.23
CA ASP A 167 15.01 -12.82 -4.59
C ASP A 167 15.89 -12.89 -3.33
N CYS A 168 16.36 -14.10 -3.05
CA CYS A 168 17.24 -14.43 -1.92
C CYS A 168 18.68 -13.93 -2.11
N ASP A 169 19.07 -13.65 -3.35
CA ASP A 169 20.39 -13.21 -3.74
C ASP A 169 20.43 -11.71 -4.03
N SER A 170 19.35 -11.00 -3.70
CA SER A 170 19.27 -9.53 -3.81
C SER A 170 20.44 -8.84 -3.11
N LEU A 171 21.07 -7.91 -3.82
CA LEU A 171 22.15 -7.06 -3.33
C LEU A 171 21.70 -6.05 -2.26
N ALA A 172 20.40 -5.86 -2.10
CA ALA A 172 19.84 -5.07 -1.01
C ALA A 172 19.67 -5.88 0.31
N SER A 173 19.91 -7.19 0.29
CA SER A 173 19.84 -8.03 1.48
C SER A 173 21.10 -7.91 2.34
N THR A 174 20.91 -7.70 3.66
CA THR A 174 22.03 -7.65 4.62
C THR A 174 22.90 -8.91 4.57
N SER A 175 22.28 -10.08 4.43
CA SER A 175 23.00 -11.36 4.41
C SER A 175 23.85 -11.52 3.15
N VAL A 176 23.38 -11.01 2.01
CA VAL A 176 24.12 -10.99 0.75
C VAL A 176 25.28 -9.99 0.81
N ILE A 177 25.04 -8.78 1.33
CA ILE A 177 26.07 -7.76 1.55
C ILE A 177 27.18 -8.31 2.46
N GLU A 178 26.81 -8.92 3.59
CA GLU A 178 27.78 -9.51 4.51
C GLU A 178 28.65 -10.58 3.85
N LYS A 179 28.04 -11.51 3.10
CA LYS A 179 28.78 -12.55 2.37
C LYS A 179 29.79 -11.95 1.39
N LYS A 180 29.38 -10.96 0.60
CA LYS A 180 30.25 -10.28 -0.37
C LYS A 180 31.40 -9.55 0.34
N LEU A 181 31.13 -8.77 1.38
CA LEU A 181 32.17 -8.05 2.12
C LEU A 181 33.18 -8.96 2.81
N LYS A 182 32.72 -10.12 3.31
CA LYS A 182 33.57 -11.09 4.01
C LYS A 182 34.22 -12.12 3.08
N ASN A 183 34.02 -12.03 1.76
CA ASN A 183 34.47 -13.03 0.78
C ASN A 183 34.11 -14.46 1.20
N LEU A 184 32.92 -14.65 1.77
CA LEU A 184 32.47 -15.98 2.21
C LEU A 184 32.18 -16.83 0.98
N PRO A 185 32.47 -18.15 1.02
CA PRO A 185 32.10 -19.04 -0.06
C PRO A 185 30.57 -19.00 -0.28
N PRO A 186 30.10 -19.25 -1.51
CA PRO A 186 28.67 -19.43 -1.76
C PRO A 186 28.17 -20.61 -0.93
N VAL A 187 27.54 -20.31 0.20
CA VAL A 187 26.83 -21.31 1.00
C VAL A 187 25.51 -21.59 0.30
N THR A 188 25.13 -22.87 0.18
CA THR A 188 23.76 -23.27 -0.18
C THR A 188 22.79 -22.41 0.62
N GLN A 189 22.00 -21.60 -0.09
CA GLN A 189 21.12 -20.54 0.42
C GLN A 189 20.83 -20.68 1.91
N SER A 190 21.44 -19.81 2.73
CA SER A 190 21.13 -19.80 4.17
C SER A 190 19.62 -19.57 4.32
N PRO A 191 18.89 -20.52 4.94
CA PRO A 191 17.43 -20.57 4.99
C PRO A 191 16.64 -19.32 5.43
N SER A 192 17.27 -18.28 5.97
CA SER A 192 16.60 -17.35 6.89
C SER A 192 15.58 -16.38 6.30
N ASP A 193 15.76 -15.94 5.05
CA ASP A 193 14.95 -14.83 4.54
C ASP A 193 13.91 -15.29 3.51
N CYS A 194 14.12 -16.47 2.89
CA CYS A 194 13.28 -16.99 1.81
C CYS A 194 12.52 -18.28 2.13
N LEU A 195 12.85 -19.02 3.20
CA LEU A 195 12.05 -20.16 3.67
C LEU A 195 10.89 -19.69 4.57
N VAL A 196 10.17 -18.70 4.05
CA VAL A 196 8.97 -18.13 4.63
C VAL A 196 7.93 -18.21 3.53
N SER A 197 6.71 -18.62 3.86
CA SER A 197 5.63 -18.61 2.87
C SER A 197 5.18 -17.18 2.56
N LEU A 198 4.68 -16.92 1.35
CA LEU A 198 4.10 -15.62 1.05
C LEU A 198 2.95 -15.26 2.01
N VAL A 199 2.17 -16.26 2.44
CA VAL A 199 1.09 -16.08 3.42
C VAL A 199 1.63 -15.67 4.81
N ASP A 200 2.77 -16.19 5.23
CA ASP A 200 3.40 -15.75 6.49
C ASP A 200 3.98 -14.32 6.36
N ALA A 201 4.57 -13.98 5.22
CA ALA A 201 5.06 -12.63 4.94
C ALA A 201 3.94 -11.57 4.97
N ILE A 202 2.80 -11.83 4.32
CA ILE A 202 1.63 -10.92 4.39
C ILE A 202 1.00 -10.94 5.78
N HIS A 203 1.05 -12.06 6.51
CA HIS A 203 0.58 -12.12 7.89
C HIS A 203 1.39 -11.18 8.78
N ALA A 204 2.72 -11.17 8.65
CA ALA A 204 3.59 -10.17 9.27
C ALA A 204 3.21 -8.75 8.82
N SER A 205 3.17 -8.51 7.51
CA SER A 205 2.97 -7.18 6.92
C SER A 205 1.63 -6.54 7.22
N SER A 206 0.58 -7.32 7.47
CA SER A 206 -0.79 -6.82 7.72
C SER A 206 -1.22 -6.85 9.18
N THR A 207 -0.32 -7.14 10.13
CA THR A 207 -0.65 -7.18 11.56
C THR A 207 -0.36 -5.82 12.19
N ALA A 208 -1.25 -4.85 11.98
CA ALA A 208 -1.11 -3.51 12.57
C ALA A 208 -1.13 -3.59 14.12
N PRO A 209 -0.12 -3.01 14.80
CA PRO A 209 -0.16 -2.86 16.25
C PRO A 209 -1.11 -1.72 16.62
N VAL A 210 -1.42 -1.59 17.92
CA VAL A 210 -2.19 -0.46 18.48
C VAL A 210 -3.57 -0.30 17.84
N ASN A 211 -4.63 -0.67 18.56
CA ASN A 211 -6.03 -0.56 18.13
C ASN A 211 -6.51 -1.54 17.02
N TYR A 212 -5.65 -2.39 16.47
CA TYR A 212 -6.06 -3.40 15.48
C TYR A 212 -5.90 -4.82 16.00
N PHE A 213 -4.69 -5.39 16.00
CA PHE A 213 -4.46 -6.79 16.35
C PHE A 213 -3.96 -6.98 17.78
N ASN A 214 -4.34 -8.11 18.41
CA ASN A 214 -4.12 -8.35 19.84
C ASN A 214 -2.73 -8.88 20.19
N GLU A 215 -2.02 -9.46 19.24
CA GLU A 215 -0.68 -10.00 19.42
C GLU A 215 0.13 -9.92 18.11
N PRO A 216 1.47 -9.91 18.15
CA PRO A 216 2.29 -9.93 16.95
C PRO A 216 1.97 -11.14 16.07
N ALA A 217 2.20 -11.00 14.76
CA ALA A 217 2.22 -12.14 13.85
C ALA A 217 3.33 -13.11 14.26
N MET A 218 3.00 -14.39 14.38
CA MET A 218 3.90 -15.41 14.90
C MET A 218 4.00 -16.60 13.94
N PHE A 219 5.20 -16.88 13.44
CA PHE A 219 5.50 -18.07 12.65
C PHE A 219 6.97 -18.46 12.80
N LYS A 220 7.30 -19.67 12.38
CA LYS A 220 8.67 -20.19 12.46
C LYS A 220 9.46 -19.75 11.23
N VAL A 221 10.63 -19.18 11.47
CA VAL A 221 11.66 -18.92 10.45
C VAL A 221 12.90 -19.70 10.90
N ASN A 222 13.39 -20.63 10.08
CA ASN A 222 14.49 -21.54 10.44
C ASN A 222 14.28 -22.26 11.77
N HIS A 223 13.09 -22.85 11.96
CA HIS A 223 12.67 -23.52 13.19
C HIS A 223 12.61 -22.63 14.45
N LYS A 224 12.88 -21.32 14.35
CA LYS A 224 12.77 -20.37 15.46
C LYS A 224 11.49 -19.58 15.33
N LEU A 225 10.73 -19.47 16.41
CA LEU A 225 9.55 -18.63 16.45
C LEU A 225 9.96 -17.15 16.38
N LYS A 226 9.36 -16.42 15.44
CA LYS A 226 9.59 -15.00 15.20
C LYS A 226 8.28 -14.22 15.37
N TYR A 227 8.43 -12.91 15.57
CA TYR A 227 7.35 -12.01 15.96
C TYR A 227 7.41 -10.76 15.10
N TYR A 228 6.30 -10.41 14.47
CA TYR A 228 6.25 -9.30 13.53
C TYR A 228 5.03 -8.42 13.75
N TRP A 229 5.19 -7.14 13.45
CA TRP A 229 4.09 -6.20 13.23
C TRP A 229 4.08 -5.70 11.78
N ASP A 230 3.04 -4.97 11.42
CA ASP A 230 2.86 -4.31 10.12
C ASP A 230 4.07 -3.46 9.73
N GLY A 231 4.45 -3.51 8.45
CA GLY A 231 5.57 -2.75 7.92
C GLY A 231 5.34 -1.24 7.94
N GLY A 232 4.09 -0.78 8.03
CA GLY A 232 3.73 0.62 8.20
C GLY A 232 4.40 1.26 9.42
N VAL A 233 4.67 0.47 10.47
CA VAL A 233 5.41 0.89 11.69
C VAL A 233 6.79 1.47 11.37
N THR A 234 7.35 1.12 10.22
CA THR A 234 8.70 1.53 9.79
C THR A 234 8.71 2.71 8.83
N GLY A 235 7.57 3.37 8.62
CA GLY A 235 7.43 4.43 7.62
C GLY A 235 7.42 3.90 6.19
N ASN A 236 7.09 2.62 6.00
CA ASN A 236 6.98 1.98 4.70
C ASN A 236 5.53 1.57 4.41
N ASN A 237 4.56 2.42 4.82
CA ASN A 237 3.17 2.16 4.46
C ASN A 237 2.97 2.33 2.95
N ASN A 238 3.64 3.30 2.34
CA ASN A 238 3.91 3.32 0.90
C ASN A 238 5.29 2.67 0.64
N PRO A 239 5.35 1.44 0.08
CA PRO A 239 6.61 0.69 -0.04
C PRO A 239 7.49 1.16 -1.20
N ILE A 240 7.12 2.23 -1.91
CA ILE A 240 7.78 2.62 -3.16
C ILE A 240 9.25 2.96 -3.01
N LEU A 241 9.63 3.62 -1.90
CA LEU A 241 11.02 3.97 -1.65
C LEU A 241 11.88 2.71 -1.48
N THR A 242 11.36 1.71 -0.76
CA THR A 242 12.04 0.41 -0.62
C THR A 242 12.13 -0.30 -1.98
N ALA A 243 11.07 -0.27 -2.77
CA ALA A 243 11.03 -0.91 -4.09
C ALA A 243 12.03 -0.29 -5.09
N VAL A 244 12.13 1.04 -5.13
CA VAL A 244 13.11 1.76 -5.94
C VAL A 244 14.54 1.46 -5.46
N THR A 245 14.75 1.41 -4.14
CA THR A 245 16.05 1.01 -3.56
C THR A 245 16.44 -0.40 -3.99
N GLU A 246 15.50 -1.35 -3.92
CA GLU A 246 15.67 -2.74 -4.35
C GLU A 246 16.10 -2.82 -5.83
N ALA A 247 15.42 -2.09 -6.71
CA ALA A 247 15.76 -2.05 -8.14
C ALA A 247 17.12 -1.41 -8.41
N ILE A 248 17.47 -0.31 -7.72
CA ILE A 248 18.76 0.37 -7.89
C ILE A 248 19.92 -0.51 -7.41
N CYS A 249 19.80 -1.12 -6.22
CA CYS A 249 20.84 -2.00 -5.69
C CYS A 249 21.11 -3.20 -6.60
N ASN A 250 20.09 -3.68 -7.31
CA ASN A 250 20.19 -4.82 -8.21
C ASN A 250 20.27 -4.43 -9.69
N ARG A 251 20.59 -3.17 -10.02
CA ARG A 251 20.60 -2.67 -11.41
C ARG A 251 21.45 -3.53 -12.35
N GLU A 252 22.67 -3.88 -11.93
CA GLU A 252 23.55 -4.75 -12.71
C GLU A 252 23.03 -6.19 -12.77
N GLN A 253 22.61 -6.74 -11.63
CA GLN A 253 22.11 -8.12 -11.51
C GLN A 253 20.84 -8.36 -12.34
N TYR A 254 19.99 -7.35 -12.46
CA TYR A 254 18.75 -7.41 -13.21
C TYR A 254 18.86 -6.79 -14.61
N GLU A 255 20.04 -6.30 -15.01
CA GLU A 255 20.30 -5.64 -16.29
C GLU A 255 19.40 -4.42 -16.56
N ILE A 256 19.10 -3.63 -15.53
CA ILE A 256 18.12 -2.52 -15.60
C ILE A 256 18.74 -1.29 -16.28
N GLU A 257 18.14 -0.84 -17.38
CA GLU A 257 18.47 0.46 -17.98
C GLU A 257 17.50 1.56 -17.52
N HIS A 258 16.20 1.24 -17.48
CA HIS A 258 15.12 2.17 -17.14
C HIS A 258 14.23 1.59 -16.05
N ILE A 259 13.73 2.44 -15.14
CA ILE A 259 12.80 2.04 -14.08
C ILE A 259 11.47 2.76 -14.32
N GLN A 260 10.38 2.00 -14.38
CA GLN A 260 9.01 2.52 -14.40
C GLN A 260 8.31 2.14 -13.10
N VAL A 261 7.58 3.08 -12.51
CA VAL A 261 6.93 2.95 -11.21
C VAL A 261 5.44 3.21 -11.32
N LEU A 262 4.60 2.23 -11.01
CA LEU A 262 3.19 2.42 -10.70
C LEU A 262 2.98 2.23 -9.19
N SER A 263 2.72 3.31 -8.47
CA SER A 263 2.37 3.28 -7.04
C SER A 263 0.88 3.54 -6.88
N ILE A 264 0.15 2.59 -6.28
CA ILE A 264 -1.29 2.66 -6.08
C ILE A 264 -1.62 2.72 -4.59
N GLY A 265 -2.34 3.77 -4.20
CA GLY A 265 -2.70 4.04 -2.82
C GLY A 265 -4.06 3.51 -2.40
N THR A 266 -4.37 3.71 -1.13
CA THR A 266 -5.59 3.26 -0.45
C THR A 266 -6.45 4.45 0.02
N GLY A 267 -6.37 5.58 -0.65
CA GLY A 267 -7.02 6.82 -0.28
C GLY A 267 -6.20 7.65 0.72
N THR A 268 -6.18 8.96 0.54
CA THR A 268 -5.66 9.91 1.54
C THR A 268 -6.65 11.03 1.81
N VAL A 269 -6.49 11.67 2.96
CA VAL A 269 -7.26 12.85 3.33
C VAL A 269 -6.31 14.01 3.59
N SER A 270 -6.62 15.16 3.02
CA SER A 270 -5.91 16.41 3.26
C SER A 270 -6.87 17.44 3.83
N GLN A 271 -6.50 18.06 4.95
CA GLN A 271 -7.27 19.14 5.57
C GLN A 271 -6.48 20.45 5.50
N LEU A 272 -7.21 21.58 5.51
CA LEU A 272 -6.60 22.90 5.63
C LEU A 272 -6.01 23.08 7.03
N GLN A 273 -5.08 24.01 7.17
CA GLN A 273 -4.60 24.39 8.50
C GLN A 273 -5.75 24.95 9.33
N TYR A 274 -5.67 24.81 10.65
CA TYR A 274 -6.72 25.26 11.56
C TYR A 274 -6.92 26.79 11.50
N ASP A 275 -5.85 27.52 11.19
CA ASP A 275 -5.74 28.97 11.04
C ASP A 275 -5.79 29.46 9.58
N GLU A 276 -6.29 28.65 8.65
CA GLU A 276 -6.45 29.03 7.24
C GLU A 276 -7.19 30.38 7.06
N GLU A 277 -6.54 31.27 6.32
CA GLU A 277 -6.98 32.66 6.09
C GLU A 277 -7.94 32.79 4.89
N ILE A 278 -7.82 31.92 3.88
CA ILE A 278 -8.73 31.93 2.73
C ILE A 278 -10.12 31.50 3.21
N PRO A 279 -11.20 32.22 2.85
CA PRO A 279 -12.56 31.89 3.29
C PRO A 279 -12.91 30.43 3.03
N VAL A 280 -13.55 29.79 4.01
CA VAL A 280 -13.94 28.37 3.94
C VAL A 280 -15.44 28.26 4.10
N LYS A 281 -16.11 27.56 3.18
CA LYS A 281 -17.56 27.39 3.22
C LYS A 281 -18.04 26.41 4.30
N TYR A 282 -17.21 25.42 4.62
CA TYR A 282 -17.48 24.40 5.64
C TYR A 282 -16.29 24.28 6.60
N ASN A 283 -16.50 24.54 7.89
CA ASN A 283 -15.42 24.52 8.89
C ASN A 283 -14.74 23.14 9.02
N GLU A 284 -15.43 22.06 8.64
CA GLU A 284 -14.94 20.69 8.66
C GLU A 284 -13.80 20.44 7.66
N LEU A 285 -13.59 21.34 6.70
CA LEU A 285 -12.44 21.32 5.79
C LEU A 285 -11.12 21.65 6.52
N LYS A 286 -11.20 22.32 7.68
CA LYS A 286 -10.04 22.67 8.50
C LYS A 286 -9.66 21.53 9.45
N ALA A 287 -8.36 21.37 9.67
CA ALA A 287 -7.84 20.54 10.75
C ALA A 287 -8.38 21.06 12.09
N LYS A 288 -8.74 20.15 12.99
CA LYS A 288 -9.18 20.52 14.33
C LYS A 288 -7.99 21.00 15.14
N TYR A 289 -8.12 22.16 15.76
CA TYR A 289 -7.18 22.59 16.78
C TYR A 289 -7.34 21.70 18.01
N GLU A 290 -6.27 21.00 18.37
CA GLU A 290 -6.20 20.19 19.59
C GLU A 290 -4.94 20.56 20.34
N GLU A 291 -5.09 20.96 21.62
CA GLU A 291 -3.94 21.21 22.48
C GLU A 291 -3.13 19.92 22.67
N PRO A 292 -1.78 19.98 22.58
CA PRO A 292 -0.90 18.84 22.82
C PRO A 292 -1.13 18.23 24.20
N GLY A 293 -0.96 16.91 24.30
CA GLY A 293 -1.11 16.21 25.56
C GLY A 293 -0.76 14.73 25.45
N LEU A 294 -0.04 14.20 26.43
CA LEU A 294 0.62 12.88 26.39
C LEU A 294 -0.25 11.75 25.81
N ILE A 295 -1.49 11.60 26.26
CA ILE A 295 -2.37 10.50 25.79
C ILE A 295 -2.78 10.71 24.33
N LYS A 296 -3.15 11.94 23.97
CA LYS A 296 -3.56 12.28 22.60
C LYS A 296 -2.38 12.20 21.65
N ASP A 297 -1.21 12.64 22.08
CA ASP A 297 0.02 12.59 21.30
C ASP A 297 0.42 11.14 21.03
N ILE A 298 0.28 10.23 22.00
CA ILE A 298 0.50 8.79 21.77
C ILE A 298 -0.46 8.22 20.73
N GLN A 299 -1.75 8.55 20.81
CA GLN A 299 -2.75 8.10 19.83
C GLN A 299 -2.49 8.69 18.44
N LYS A 300 -2.17 9.98 18.37
CA LYS A 300 -1.84 10.71 17.13
C LYS A 300 -0.56 10.16 16.50
N MET A 301 0.49 9.94 17.26
CA MET A 301 1.74 9.38 16.74
C MET A 301 1.58 7.92 16.29
N GLY A 302 0.84 7.10 17.04
CA GLY A 302 0.59 5.71 16.66
C GLY A 302 -0.15 5.57 15.33
N THR A 303 -1.17 6.41 15.11
CA THR A 303 -1.92 6.46 13.83
C THR A 303 -1.10 7.11 12.72
N SER A 304 -0.32 8.17 13.03
CA SER A 304 0.53 8.84 12.05
C SER A 304 1.61 7.92 11.50
N ILE A 305 2.24 7.07 12.32
CA ILE A 305 3.27 6.14 11.82
C ILE A 305 2.67 5.18 10.78
N LEU A 306 1.46 4.67 11.01
CA LEU A 306 0.80 3.74 10.08
C LEU A 306 0.24 4.43 8.83
N ASN A 307 -0.19 5.68 8.94
CA ASN A 307 -0.80 6.42 7.82
C ASN A 307 0.23 7.10 6.88
N ASP A 308 1.53 7.04 7.18
CA ASP A 308 2.64 7.65 6.42
C ASP A 308 2.39 9.11 5.94
N PRO A 309 2.02 10.05 6.82
CA PRO A 309 2.05 11.48 6.51
C PRO A 309 3.51 11.95 6.53
N PRO A 310 4.04 12.75 5.58
CA PRO A 310 3.45 13.44 4.41
C PRO A 310 3.75 12.80 3.03
N ASP A 311 3.46 11.50 2.81
CA ASP A 311 3.79 10.75 1.59
C ASP A 311 5.25 11.00 1.13
N THR A 312 6.16 10.85 2.10
CA THR A 312 7.59 11.13 1.90
C THR A 312 8.21 10.13 0.94
N ALA A 313 7.78 8.87 1.01
CA ALA A 313 8.31 7.78 0.21
C ALA A 313 8.20 8.06 -1.30
N ALA A 314 7.02 8.48 -1.78
CA ALA A 314 6.80 8.78 -3.19
C ALA A 314 7.72 9.89 -3.70
N PHE A 315 7.84 10.98 -2.96
CA PHE A 315 8.69 12.09 -3.38
C PHE A 315 10.18 11.78 -3.35
N VAL A 316 10.67 11.12 -2.28
CA VAL A 316 12.09 10.75 -2.21
C VAL A 316 12.43 9.77 -3.33
N ALA A 317 11.57 8.77 -3.58
CA ALA A 317 11.75 7.84 -4.69
C ALA A 317 11.74 8.55 -6.06
N TYR A 318 10.80 9.48 -6.26
CA TYR A 318 10.73 10.31 -7.47
C TYR A 318 12.03 11.10 -7.68
N MET A 319 12.54 11.76 -6.63
CA MET A 319 13.77 12.55 -6.69
C MET A 319 15.02 11.69 -6.95
N ILE A 320 15.09 10.49 -6.38
CA ILE A 320 16.18 9.54 -6.64
C ILE A 320 16.22 9.14 -8.12
N LEU A 321 15.06 8.90 -8.74
CA LEU A 321 14.95 8.55 -10.15
C LEU A 321 15.12 9.76 -11.09
N ASN A 322 14.89 10.98 -10.59
CA ASN A 322 14.91 12.23 -11.37
C ASN A 322 15.89 13.26 -10.79
N ALA A 323 17.18 12.96 -10.82
CA ALA A 323 18.21 13.82 -10.23
C ALA A 323 18.37 15.22 -10.89
N SER A 324 17.87 15.42 -12.12
CA SER A 324 17.99 16.66 -12.90
C SER A 324 16.70 17.49 -12.92
N MET A 325 16.24 17.93 -11.74
CA MET A 325 14.96 18.64 -11.59
C MET A 325 14.92 20.05 -12.23
N PRO A 326 13.77 20.49 -12.79
CA PRO A 326 12.56 19.71 -13.03
C PRO A 326 12.69 18.87 -14.30
N ALA A 327 12.84 17.56 -14.16
CA ALA A 327 12.82 16.64 -15.28
C ALA A 327 11.36 16.23 -15.58
N LYS A 328 10.98 16.30 -16.85
CA LYS A 328 10.06 15.31 -17.43
C LYS A 328 10.94 14.08 -17.79
N PRO A 329 10.48 12.80 -17.71
CA PRO A 329 9.06 12.46 -17.86
C PRO A 329 8.53 11.22 -17.06
N VAL A 330 7.21 11.02 -17.20
CA VAL A 330 6.27 9.88 -17.08
C VAL A 330 6.55 8.56 -16.35
N ASP A 331 7.79 8.18 -16.05
CA ASP A 331 8.09 6.82 -15.59
C ASP A 331 7.82 6.63 -14.08
N PHE A 332 7.13 7.58 -13.46
CA PHE A 332 6.62 7.50 -12.09
C PHE A 332 5.16 7.95 -12.04
N ILE A 333 4.26 6.98 -11.94
CA ILE A 333 2.82 7.18 -11.85
C ILE A 333 2.39 6.88 -10.41
N ARG A 334 1.84 7.90 -9.75
CA ARG A 334 1.17 7.78 -8.45
C ARG A 334 -0.34 7.86 -8.68
N MET A 335 -1.06 6.81 -8.32
CA MET A 335 -2.52 6.72 -8.43
C MET A 335 -3.14 6.50 -7.06
N ASN A 336 -3.79 7.52 -6.52
CA ASN A 336 -4.44 7.44 -5.23
C ASN A 336 -5.53 8.52 -5.11
N PRO A 337 -6.79 8.19 -4.80
CA PRO A 337 -7.81 9.20 -4.57
C PRO A 337 -7.46 10.04 -3.33
N VAL A 338 -7.58 11.36 -3.43
CA VAL A 338 -7.40 12.25 -2.27
C VAL A 338 -8.68 13.00 -1.96
N LEU A 339 -9.22 12.79 -0.77
CA LEU A 339 -10.28 13.62 -0.22
C LEU A 339 -9.64 14.92 0.27
N ARG A 340 -9.93 16.03 -0.41
CA ARG A 340 -9.37 17.34 -0.03
C ARG A 340 -10.34 18.50 -0.30
N PRO A 341 -10.17 19.63 0.40
CA PRO A 341 -10.77 20.90 0.03
C PRO A 341 -10.43 21.30 -1.41
N MET A 342 -11.40 21.91 -2.09
CA MET A 342 -11.27 22.41 -3.45
C MET A 342 -11.33 23.94 -3.47
N MET A 343 -10.32 24.56 -4.10
CA MET A 343 -10.27 26.01 -4.26
C MET A 343 -11.25 26.43 -5.37
N VAL A 344 -12.26 27.23 -5.02
CA VAL A 344 -13.23 27.79 -5.96
C VAL A 344 -12.96 29.27 -6.14
N SER A 345 -12.80 29.70 -7.39
CA SER A 345 -12.66 31.11 -7.77
C SER A 345 -13.93 31.58 -8.48
N ASN A 346 -14.61 32.58 -7.95
CA ASN A 346 -15.80 33.17 -8.57
C ASN A 346 -15.78 34.71 -8.47
N ALA A 347 -16.86 35.38 -8.89
CA ALA A 347 -16.97 36.84 -8.89
C ALA A 347 -16.80 37.48 -7.49
N ASN A 348 -17.03 36.71 -6.41
CA ASN A 348 -16.91 37.16 -5.03
C ASN A 348 -15.53 36.85 -4.41
N GLY A 349 -14.58 36.31 -5.20
CA GLY A 349 -13.23 35.97 -4.77
C GLY A 349 -12.96 34.47 -4.68
N LYS A 350 -11.88 34.12 -3.97
CA LYS A 350 -11.46 32.73 -3.72
C LYS A 350 -12.01 32.23 -2.40
N HIS A 351 -12.49 30.98 -2.39
CA HIS A 351 -12.87 30.29 -1.16
C HIS A 351 -12.68 28.77 -1.31
N TRP A 352 -12.56 28.09 -0.19
CA TRP A 352 -12.50 26.63 -0.13
C TRP A 352 -13.90 26.01 0.00
N ASP A 353 -14.15 24.98 -0.80
CA ASP A 353 -15.41 24.23 -0.83
C ASP A 353 -15.13 22.70 -0.78
N LEU A 354 -16.19 21.91 -0.60
CA LEU A 354 -16.16 20.46 -0.68
C LEU A 354 -15.86 19.99 -2.12
N PRO A 355 -15.24 18.81 -2.30
CA PRO A 355 -15.16 18.20 -3.61
C PRO A 355 -16.55 17.89 -4.16
N ALA A 356 -16.73 18.08 -5.46
CA ALA A 356 -18.02 17.81 -6.11
C ALA A 356 -18.43 16.34 -5.93
N GLY A 357 -19.73 16.09 -5.72
CA GLY A 357 -20.27 14.74 -5.53
C GLY A 357 -20.12 14.17 -4.11
N ILE A 358 -19.49 14.88 -3.18
CA ILE A 358 -19.39 14.52 -1.76
C ILE A 358 -20.18 15.53 -0.92
N SER A 359 -21.12 15.04 -0.13
CA SER A 359 -21.85 15.87 0.83
C SER A 359 -20.98 16.19 2.06
N LYS A 360 -21.40 17.19 2.84
CA LYS A 360 -20.73 17.54 4.10
C LYS A 360 -20.61 16.35 5.05
N ASP A 361 -21.68 15.59 5.23
CA ASP A 361 -21.71 14.46 6.17
C ASP A 361 -20.83 13.30 5.69
N GLU A 362 -20.82 13.06 4.38
CA GLU A 362 -19.91 12.09 3.74
C GLU A 362 -18.44 12.49 3.90
N TYR A 363 -18.12 13.78 3.72
CA TYR A 363 -16.77 14.30 3.93
C TYR A 363 -16.31 14.08 5.38
N VAL A 364 -17.16 14.42 6.35
CA VAL A 364 -16.86 14.21 7.78
C VAL A 364 -16.66 12.72 8.08
N ALA A 365 -17.53 11.86 7.54
CA ALA A 365 -17.44 10.42 7.74
C ALA A 365 -16.16 9.84 7.13
N LEU A 366 -15.81 10.19 5.89
CA LEU A 366 -14.56 9.76 5.24
C LEU A 366 -13.33 10.25 5.99
N ASN A 367 -13.31 11.52 6.42
CA ASN A 367 -12.18 12.12 7.13
C ASN A 367 -11.95 11.49 8.52
N ALA A 368 -13.01 10.98 9.15
CA ALA A 368 -12.93 10.32 10.46
C ALA A 368 -12.75 8.79 10.36
N MET A 369 -12.83 8.23 9.15
CA MET A 369 -12.84 6.79 8.93
C MET A 369 -11.43 6.21 9.14
N ASP A 370 -11.38 5.13 9.91
CA ASP A 370 -10.15 4.39 10.20
C ASP A 370 -9.82 3.41 9.05
N MET A 371 -8.59 2.89 9.00
CA MET A 371 -8.13 1.97 7.95
C MET A 371 -8.84 0.61 7.98
N ASP A 372 -9.45 0.24 9.12
CA ASP A 372 -10.26 -0.97 9.29
C ASP A 372 -11.75 -0.69 9.05
N ALA A 373 -12.11 -0.26 7.85
CA ALA A 373 -13.51 -0.15 7.44
C ALA A 373 -14.13 -1.56 7.37
N VAL A 374 -15.06 -1.87 8.27
CA VAL A 374 -15.70 -3.20 8.36
C VAL A 374 -17.19 -3.13 8.14
N GLU A 375 -17.83 -1.98 8.41
CA GLU A 375 -19.27 -1.81 8.22
C GLU A 375 -19.61 -1.53 6.75
N ASP A 376 -20.71 -2.09 6.24
CA ASP A 376 -21.10 -1.92 4.83
C ASP A 376 -21.31 -0.47 4.43
N LYS A 377 -21.73 0.38 5.36
CA LYS A 377 -21.85 1.84 5.14
C LYS A 377 -20.49 2.50 4.89
N GLU A 378 -19.44 2.02 5.57
CA GLU A 378 -18.08 2.53 5.43
C GLU A 378 -17.51 2.09 4.07
N VAL A 379 -17.67 0.82 3.74
CA VAL A 379 -17.26 0.25 2.45
C VAL A 379 -18.00 0.91 1.29
N SER A 380 -19.31 1.18 1.43
CA SER A 380 -20.09 1.91 0.43
C SER A 380 -19.56 3.32 0.18
N LEU A 381 -19.09 3.99 1.23
CA LEU A 381 -18.53 5.32 1.14
C LEU A 381 -17.12 5.33 0.52
N ILE A 382 -16.31 4.31 0.81
CA ILE A 382 -15.03 4.06 0.12
C ILE A 382 -15.27 3.80 -1.37
N ASN A 383 -16.26 2.96 -1.72
CA ASN A 383 -16.65 2.71 -3.09
C ASN A 383 -17.06 4.03 -3.79
N LYS A 384 -17.91 4.85 -3.16
CA LYS A 384 -18.30 6.16 -3.71
C LYS A 384 -17.09 7.08 -3.96
N LEU A 385 -16.17 7.18 -2.99
CA LEU A 385 -14.93 7.96 -3.15
C LEU A 385 -14.11 7.45 -4.34
N CYS A 386 -13.92 6.14 -4.43
CA CYS A 386 -13.16 5.48 -5.48
C CYS A 386 -13.81 5.69 -6.85
N ASP A 387 -15.11 5.45 -6.97
CA ASP A 387 -15.86 5.60 -8.22
C ASP A 387 -15.87 7.05 -8.69
N ASN A 388 -16.01 8.02 -7.78
CA ASN A 388 -15.87 9.43 -8.14
C ASN A 388 -14.47 9.75 -8.68
N TRP A 389 -13.41 9.19 -8.09
CA TRP A 389 -12.04 9.38 -8.57
C TRP A 389 -11.78 8.70 -9.93
N LEU A 390 -12.14 7.43 -10.07
CA LEU A 390 -11.98 6.67 -11.31
C LEU A 390 -12.78 7.27 -12.48
N ASN A 391 -13.83 8.04 -12.21
CA ASN A 391 -14.63 8.73 -13.21
C ASN A 391 -14.36 10.25 -13.27
N ASN A 392 -13.28 10.74 -12.66
CA ASN A 392 -12.92 12.17 -12.57
C ASN A 392 -14.07 13.09 -12.16
N SER A 393 -14.95 12.59 -11.31
CA SER A 393 -16.17 13.23 -10.83
C SER A 393 -15.91 13.91 -9.48
N GLY A 394 -15.03 14.92 -9.49
CA GLY A 394 -14.79 15.81 -8.35
C GLY A 394 -13.75 15.35 -7.32
N ILE A 395 -13.32 14.09 -7.36
CA ILE A 395 -12.23 13.58 -6.51
C ILE A 395 -10.91 13.57 -7.31
N PRO A 396 -9.92 14.38 -6.91
CA PRO A 396 -8.64 14.43 -7.61
C PRO A 396 -7.73 13.25 -7.25
N ASN A 397 -6.68 13.09 -8.05
CA ASN A 397 -5.59 12.19 -7.74
C ASN A 397 -4.58 12.86 -6.78
N GLN A 398 -3.96 12.08 -5.91
CA GLN A 398 -2.88 12.54 -5.05
C GLN A 398 -1.64 12.85 -5.89
N ALA A 399 -1.27 14.13 -5.93
CA ALA A 399 -0.01 14.55 -6.50
C ALA A 399 1.18 14.10 -5.65
N ILE A 400 2.34 13.90 -6.29
CA ILE A 400 3.61 13.68 -5.57
C ILE A 400 3.99 14.95 -4.79
N ARG A 401 3.75 16.12 -5.40
CA ARG A 401 3.83 17.42 -4.74
C ARG A 401 2.72 18.34 -5.23
N SER A 402 2.19 19.14 -4.30
CA SER A 402 1.16 20.12 -4.56
C SER A 402 1.63 21.54 -4.24
N ASP A 403 1.00 22.54 -4.88
CA ASP A 403 1.16 23.94 -4.52
C ASP A 403 0.34 24.32 -3.27
N SER A 404 0.38 25.59 -2.87
CA SER A 404 -0.38 26.11 -1.73
C SER A 404 -1.90 26.07 -1.92
N SER A 405 -2.38 25.94 -3.16
CA SER A 405 -3.80 25.74 -3.48
C SER A 405 -4.15 24.26 -3.66
N LEU A 406 -3.25 23.36 -3.22
CA LEU A 406 -3.37 21.91 -3.32
C LEU A 406 -3.46 21.39 -4.77
N ASN A 407 -3.07 22.19 -5.77
CA ASN A 407 -3.00 21.74 -7.16
C ASN A 407 -1.74 20.93 -7.41
N CYS A 408 -1.80 19.97 -8.33
CA CYS A 408 -0.66 19.14 -8.69
C CYS A 408 0.49 19.98 -9.30
N LEU A 409 1.67 19.91 -8.69
CA LEU A 409 2.93 20.43 -9.25
C LEU A 409 3.78 19.32 -9.86
N ILE A 410 3.82 18.15 -9.20
CA ILE A 410 4.57 16.96 -9.63
C ILE A 410 3.64 15.75 -9.55
N GLY A 411 3.66 14.92 -10.60
CA GLY A 411 2.79 13.75 -10.75
C GLY A 411 1.59 14.05 -11.63
N HIS A 412 0.46 13.44 -11.31
CA HIS A 412 -0.77 13.49 -12.12
C HIS A 412 -1.92 14.11 -11.33
N PRO A 413 -2.68 15.06 -11.91
CA PRO A 413 -3.77 15.76 -11.22
C PRO A 413 -5.03 14.90 -11.04
N ASP A 414 -5.27 13.95 -11.94
CA ASP A 414 -6.48 13.15 -12.02
C ASP A 414 -6.19 11.74 -12.55
N PHE A 415 -7.21 10.88 -12.53
CA PHE A 415 -7.08 9.49 -12.94
C PHE A 415 -6.81 9.36 -14.45
N ASP A 416 -7.46 10.16 -15.30
CA ASP A 416 -7.37 9.99 -16.75
C ASP A 416 -5.97 10.35 -17.26
N THR A 417 -5.38 11.41 -16.71
CA THR A 417 -4.01 11.80 -17.05
C THR A 417 -3.02 10.69 -16.66
N ALA A 418 -3.17 10.12 -15.46
CA ALA A 418 -2.33 9.03 -14.99
C ALA A 418 -2.53 7.73 -15.81
N GLN A 419 -3.78 7.44 -16.20
CA GLN A 419 -4.14 6.27 -16.99
C GLN A 419 -3.60 6.37 -18.42
N ALA A 420 -3.66 7.55 -19.04
CA ALA A 420 -3.16 7.77 -20.39
C ALA A 420 -1.65 7.49 -20.45
N ASP A 421 -0.93 7.95 -19.43
CA ASP A 421 0.50 7.71 -19.26
C ASP A 421 0.81 6.23 -19.00
N PHE A 422 0.05 5.54 -18.15
CA PHE A 422 0.19 4.09 -17.95
C PHE A 422 -0.02 3.31 -19.25
N LYS A 423 -1.04 3.68 -20.04
CA LYS A 423 -1.30 3.08 -21.35
C LYS A 423 -0.16 3.35 -22.34
N SER A 424 0.49 4.51 -22.26
CA SER A 424 1.64 4.84 -23.11
C SER A 424 2.81 3.87 -22.93
N TRP A 425 3.02 3.34 -21.72
CA TRP A 425 4.12 2.40 -21.42
C TRP A 425 4.07 1.09 -22.21
N PHE A 426 2.88 0.73 -22.72
CA PHE A 426 2.64 -0.53 -23.43
C PHE A 426 2.27 -0.34 -24.90
N THR A 427 2.16 0.90 -25.37
CA THR A 427 1.81 1.19 -26.78
C THR A 427 3.03 1.53 -27.63
N VAL A 428 4.15 1.93 -27.03
CA VAL A 428 5.39 2.34 -27.74
C VAL A 428 6.30 1.14 -28.08
N ALA A 429 5.82 -0.09 -27.94
CA ALA A 429 6.53 -1.29 -28.37
C ALA A 429 5.83 -1.93 -29.58
N ASN A 430 6.01 -1.33 -30.75
CA ASN A 430 5.88 -1.98 -32.07
C ASN A 430 6.85 -1.34 -33.06
#